data_AF-A0A4V1KHI6-F1
#
_entry.id   AF-A0A4V1KHI6-F1
#
_cell.length_a   1.000
_cell.length_b   1.000
_cell.length_c   1.000
_cell.angle_alpha   90.00
_cell.angle_beta   90.00
_cell.angle_gamma   90.00
#
_symmetry.space_group_name_H-M   'P 1'
#
loop_
_entity.id
_entity.type
_entity.pdbx_description
1 polymer ?
#
loop_
_entity_poly.entity_id
_entity_poly.type
_entity_poly.pdbx_seq_one_letter_code
_entity_poly.pdbx_strand_id
1 'polypeptide(L)'
;MHVSVHFNGWGDYPNPKGYTTAPIHGPFEGAFVRDFIDFKDVRKSIPNYSAPKDDAPIEKRVAAYLGESLAQIEPVYEAARKDDYASASPKALKIVNQQLGMGITQLRDEIVNAWRESKDVTAGYPLLSVADVLAGKVELTPTTLASD
;
A
#
# COMPACT_ATOMS: atom_id res chain seq x y z
N MET A 1 2.65 9.39 1.73
CA MET A 1 3.47 10.45 2.37
C MET A 1 4.79 9.92 2.92
N HIS A 2 4.80 8.83 3.68
CA HIS A 2 5.99 8.35 4.42
C HIS A 2 7.21 7.89 3.60
N VAL A 3 7.08 7.76 2.29
CA VAL A 3 8.22 7.45 1.39
C VAL A 3 9.05 8.69 1.00
N SER A 4 8.77 9.85 1.60
CA SER A 4 9.42 11.12 1.30
C SER A 4 9.80 11.87 2.56
N VAL A 5 10.87 12.67 2.47
CA VAL A 5 11.26 13.64 3.52
C VAL A 5 10.20 14.72 3.72
N HIS A 6 9.36 14.99 2.72
CA HIS A 6 8.25 15.96 2.78
C HIS A 6 6.97 15.31 3.33
N PHE A 7 7.06 14.28 4.17
CA PHE A 7 5.85 13.57 4.63
C PHE A 7 4.93 14.44 5.50
N ASN A 8 5.47 15.46 6.19
CA ASN A 8 4.74 16.28 7.15
C ASN A 8 5.00 17.79 6.98
N GLY A 9 4.57 18.34 5.85
CA GLY A 9 4.94 19.70 5.44
C GLY A 9 6.23 19.69 4.63
N TRP A 10 6.38 20.67 3.73
CA TRP A 10 7.49 20.68 2.77
C TRP A 10 8.86 20.74 3.47
N GLY A 11 8.94 21.33 4.67
CA GLY A 11 10.17 21.47 5.43
C GLY A 11 11.12 22.54 4.88
N ASP A 12 12.37 22.51 5.37
CA ASP A 12 13.43 23.45 4.99
C ASP A 12 14.22 22.93 3.78
N TYR A 13 13.56 22.91 2.63
CA TYR A 13 14.10 22.46 1.34
C TYR A 13 13.73 23.45 0.24
N PRO A 14 14.44 23.44 -0.91
CA PRO A 14 14.03 24.24 -2.07
C PRO A 14 12.56 24.02 -2.41
N ASN A 15 11.78 25.09 -2.42
CA ASN A 15 10.33 25.06 -2.60
C ASN A 15 9.89 26.01 -3.73
N PRO A 16 10.35 25.79 -4.97
CA PRO A 16 10.04 26.70 -6.09
C PRO A 16 8.55 26.74 -6.43
N LYS A 17 7.78 25.72 -6.00
CA LYS A 17 6.33 25.64 -6.18
C LYS A 17 5.55 26.29 -5.04
N GLY A 18 6.20 26.68 -3.94
CA GLY A 18 5.53 27.34 -2.81
C GLY A 18 4.51 26.44 -2.11
N TYR A 19 4.85 25.17 -1.89
CA TYR A 19 4.05 24.24 -1.12
C TYR A 19 4.03 24.58 0.37
N THR A 20 2.96 24.20 1.07
CA THR A 20 2.84 24.46 2.52
C THR A 20 3.97 23.79 3.30
N THR A 21 4.48 24.49 4.30
CA THR A 21 5.39 23.92 5.31
C THR A 21 4.64 23.48 6.58
N ALA A 22 3.33 23.72 6.64
CA ALA A 22 2.50 23.29 7.76
C ALA A 22 2.36 21.75 7.79
N PRO A 23 2.15 21.16 8.98
CA PRO A 23 1.88 19.74 9.12
C PRO A 23 0.59 19.33 8.39
N ILE A 24 0.72 18.58 7.29
CA ILE A 24 -0.44 18.10 6.53
C ILE A 24 -0.69 16.59 6.66
N HIS A 25 0.23 15.80 7.25
CA HIS A 25 0.05 14.34 7.30
C HIS A 25 -1.19 13.96 8.14
N GLY A 26 -1.33 14.52 9.34
CA GLY A 26 -2.44 14.23 10.25
C GLY A 26 -3.80 14.64 9.68
N PRO A 27 -3.95 15.88 9.15
CA PRO A 27 -5.15 16.27 8.42
C PRO A 27 -5.45 15.33 7.25
N PHE A 28 -4.46 15.00 6.42
CA PHE A 28 -4.61 14.18 5.22
C PHE A 28 -5.09 12.75 5.52
N GLU A 29 -4.45 12.05 6.44
CA GLU A 29 -4.73 10.62 6.71
C GLU A 29 -5.77 10.38 7.81
N GLY A 30 -6.00 11.39 8.66
CA GLY A 30 -6.89 11.30 9.81
C GLY A 30 -8.17 12.11 9.63
N ALA A 31 -8.11 13.42 9.88
CA ALA A 31 -9.30 14.26 9.95
C ALA A 31 -10.08 14.30 8.63
N PHE A 32 -9.38 14.50 7.50
CA PHE A 32 -10.02 14.53 6.19
C PHE A 32 -10.70 13.20 5.83
N VAL A 33 -10.03 12.08 6.12
CA VAL A 33 -10.61 10.75 5.90
C VAL A 33 -11.87 10.56 6.73
N ARG A 34 -11.80 10.85 8.03
CA ARG A 34 -12.94 10.74 8.95
C ARG A 34 -14.12 11.61 8.53
N ASP A 35 -13.86 12.85 8.12
CA ASP A 35 -14.90 13.86 7.96
C ASP A 35 -15.51 13.88 6.55
N PHE A 36 -14.78 13.44 5.52
CA PHE A 36 -15.17 13.67 4.12
C PHE A 36 -15.14 12.44 3.20
N ILE A 37 -14.55 11.31 3.60
CA ILE A 37 -14.43 10.14 2.71
C ILE A 37 -15.60 9.17 2.90
N ASP A 38 -16.26 8.84 1.78
CA ASP A 38 -17.19 7.71 1.70
C ASP A 38 -16.47 6.48 1.11
N PHE A 39 -16.51 5.36 1.83
CA PHE A 39 -15.95 4.09 1.39
C PHE A 39 -16.50 3.59 0.04
N LYS A 40 -17.71 3.99 -0.34
CA LYS A 40 -18.27 3.69 -1.68
C LYS A 40 -17.47 4.33 -2.79
N ASP A 41 -16.93 5.53 -2.58
CA ASP A 41 -16.09 6.23 -3.55
C ASP A 41 -14.67 5.67 -3.56
N VAL A 42 -14.12 5.33 -2.38
CA VAL A 42 -12.84 4.60 -2.29
C VAL A 42 -12.92 3.30 -3.09
N ARG A 43 -14.01 2.54 -2.96
CA ARG A 43 -14.20 1.28 -3.69
C ARG A 43 -14.12 1.44 -5.21
N LYS A 44 -14.56 2.58 -5.75
CA LYS A 44 -14.45 2.89 -7.19
C LYS A 44 -13.01 3.13 -7.63
N SER A 45 -12.11 3.50 -6.71
CA SER A 45 -10.68 3.67 -6.94
C SER A 45 -9.87 2.38 -6.79
N ILE A 46 -10.51 1.25 -6.44
CA ILE A 46 -9.85 -0.05 -6.32
C ILE A 46 -10.02 -0.81 -7.65
N PRO A 47 -8.96 -0.99 -8.46
CA PRO A 47 -9.02 -1.88 -9.62
C PRO A 47 -9.29 -3.33 -9.21
N ASN A 48 -9.85 -4.12 -10.14
CA ASN A 48 -9.94 -5.57 -9.97
C ASN A 48 -8.55 -6.18 -9.76
N TYR A 49 -8.48 -7.27 -8.99
CA TYR A 49 -7.24 -8.02 -8.85
C TYR A 49 -6.74 -8.48 -10.22
N SER A 50 -5.45 -8.27 -10.46
CA SER A 50 -4.72 -8.85 -11.59
C SER A 50 -3.55 -9.62 -11.04
N ALA A 51 -3.37 -10.86 -11.51
CA ALA A 51 -2.15 -11.59 -11.22
C ALA A 51 -0.93 -10.82 -11.77
N PRO A 52 0.25 -11.01 -11.16
CA PRO A 52 1.51 -10.61 -11.76
C PRO A 52 1.59 -10.99 -13.23
N LYS A 53 2.03 -10.05 -14.09
CA LYS A 53 2.15 -10.28 -15.54
C LYS A 53 3.45 -10.98 -15.93
N ASP A 54 4.39 -11.03 -15.01
CA ASP A 54 5.75 -11.51 -15.16
C ASP A 54 6.19 -12.28 -13.91
N ASP A 55 7.36 -12.91 -13.98
CA ASP A 55 8.04 -13.61 -12.88
C ASP A 55 8.93 -12.67 -12.05
N ALA A 56 8.72 -11.35 -12.15
CA ALA A 56 9.50 -10.38 -11.40
C ALA A 56 9.42 -10.67 -9.88
N PRO A 57 10.57 -10.67 -9.19
CA PRO A 57 10.62 -10.98 -7.76
C PRO A 57 9.92 -9.87 -6.96
N ILE A 58 9.45 -10.21 -5.76
CA ILE A 58 8.64 -9.32 -4.92
C ILE A 58 9.35 -8.00 -4.61
N GLU A 59 10.67 -8.02 -4.44
CA GLU A 59 11.49 -6.84 -4.17
C GLU A 59 11.40 -5.81 -5.29
N LYS A 60 11.34 -6.26 -6.55
CA LYS A 60 11.18 -5.37 -7.71
C LYS A 60 9.79 -4.75 -7.74
N ARG A 61 8.76 -5.49 -7.33
CA ARG A 61 7.37 -4.98 -7.24
C ARG A 61 7.22 -3.97 -6.12
N VAL A 62 7.75 -4.28 -4.94
CA VAL A 62 7.74 -3.36 -3.79
C VAL A 62 8.47 -2.07 -4.13
N ALA A 63 9.64 -2.12 -4.77
CA ALA A 63 10.35 -0.93 -5.21
C ALA A 63 9.52 -0.08 -6.20
N ALA A 64 8.80 -0.73 -7.13
CA ALA A 64 7.89 -0.04 -8.04
C ALA A 64 6.74 0.63 -7.29
N TYR A 65 6.10 -0.06 -6.34
CA TYR A 65 5.02 0.50 -5.52
C TYR A 65 5.45 1.70 -4.67
N LEU A 66 6.64 1.63 -4.07
CA LEU A 66 7.21 2.75 -3.33
C LEU A 66 7.50 3.94 -4.24
N GLY A 67 8.02 3.68 -5.46
CA GLY A 67 8.23 4.71 -6.48
C GLY A 67 6.93 5.37 -6.94
N GLU A 68 5.87 4.59 -7.16
CA GLU A 68 4.54 5.09 -7.49
C GLU A 68 3.96 5.95 -6.36
N SER A 69 4.11 5.53 -5.09
CA SER A 69 3.69 6.32 -3.94
C SER A 69 4.48 7.62 -3.80
N LEU A 70 5.79 7.59 -4.05
CA LEU A 70 6.66 8.78 -4.00
C LEU A 70 6.25 9.81 -5.06
N ALA A 71 5.84 9.36 -6.25
CA ALA A 71 5.36 10.24 -7.31
C ALA A 71 4.08 11.02 -6.93
N GLN A 72 3.37 10.62 -5.88
CA GLN A 72 2.13 11.27 -5.42
C GLN A 72 2.35 12.41 -4.43
N ILE A 73 3.58 12.64 -3.95
CA ILE A 73 3.87 13.68 -2.96
C ILE A 73 3.46 15.06 -3.49
N GLU A 74 3.91 15.44 -4.68
CA GLU A 74 3.52 16.73 -5.25
C GLU A 74 2.00 16.85 -5.48
N PRO A 75 1.29 15.87 -6.07
CA PRO A 75 -0.17 15.86 -6.12
C PRO A 75 -0.86 16.07 -4.76
N VAL A 76 -0.34 15.47 -3.68
CA VAL A 76 -0.87 15.65 -2.33
C VAL A 76 -0.68 17.10 -1.85
N TYR A 77 0.49 17.72 -2.08
CA TYR A 77 0.69 19.13 -1.75
C TYR A 77 -0.16 20.07 -2.61
N GLU A 78 -0.31 19.73 -3.88
CA GLU A 78 -1.14 20.44 -4.83
C GLU A 78 -2.62 20.43 -4.43
N ALA A 79 -3.09 19.35 -3.80
CA ALA A 79 -4.43 19.25 -3.24
C ALA A 79 -4.57 19.98 -1.88
N ALA A 80 -3.50 20.07 -1.09
CA ALA A 80 -3.47 20.79 0.17
C ALA A 80 -3.59 22.32 0.00
N ARG A 81 -3.13 22.89 -1.13
CA ARG A 81 -3.02 24.35 -1.35
C ARG A 81 -4.23 25.21 -0.95
N LYS A 82 -5.45 24.66 -0.98
CA LYS A 82 -6.65 25.42 -0.62
C LYS A 82 -6.68 25.77 0.87
N ASP A 83 -6.46 24.78 1.73
CA ASP A 83 -6.72 24.88 3.17
C ASP A 83 -6.10 23.74 3.99
N ASP A 84 -5.05 23.11 3.48
CA ASP A 84 -4.32 22.04 4.15
C ASP A 84 -5.23 20.89 4.61
N TYR A 85 -6.19 20.53 3.75
CA TYR A 85 -7.21 19.48 3.98
C TYR A 85 -8.26 19.83 5.04
N ALA A 86 -8.51 21.11 5.31
CA ALA A 86 -9.62 21.53 6.18
C ALA A 86 -11.00 21.43 5.50
N SER A 87 -11.08 21.37 4.17
CA SER A 87 -12.35 21.17 3.46
C SER A 87 -12.26 20.20 2.28
N ALA A 88 -13.40 19.56 1.98
CA ALA A 88 -13.58 18.61 0.88
C ALA A 88 -13.54 19.27 -0.51
N SER A 89 -12.40 19.83 -0.92
CA SER A 89 -12.22 20.25 -2.31
C SER A 89 -12.25 19.03 -3.25
N PRO A 90 -12.73 19.17 -4.51
CA PRO A 90 -12.72 18.06 -5.45
C PRO A 90 -11.33 17.43 -5.67
N LYS A 91 -10.27 18.24 -5.60
CA LYS A 91 -8.88 17.79 -5.73
C LYS A 91 -8.44 16.97 -4.51
N ALA A 92 -8.79 17.43 -3.30
CA ALA A 92 -8.52 16.71 -2.05
C ALA A 92 -9.27 15.37 -1.98
N LEU A 93 -10.58 15.37 -2.29
CA LEU A 93 -11.37 14.15 -2.37
C LEU A 93 -10.78 13.15 -3.37
N LYS A 94 -10.41 13.63 -4.56
CA LYS A 94 -9.82 12.77 -5.60
C LYS A 94 -8.49 12.16 -5.13
N ILE A 95 -7.55 12.95 -4.63
CA ILE A 95 -6.23 12.43 -4.26
C ILE A 95 -6.32 11.47 -3.07
N VAL A 96 -7.15 11.76 -2.07
CA VAL A 96 -7.31 10.90 -0.88
C VAL A 96 -7.99 9.59 -1.27
N ASN A 97 -9.07 9.61 -2.05
CA ASN A 97 -9.70 8.38 -2.57
C ASN A 97 -8.72 7.54 -3.39
N GLN A 98 -7.92 8.18 -4.24
CA GLN A 98 -6.91 7.49 -5.04
C GLN A 98 -5.81 6.86 -4.16
N GLN A 99 -5.28 7.57 -3.15
CA GLN A 99 -4.27 7.01 -2.25
C GLN A 99 -4.82 5.84 -1.42
N LEU A 100 -6.05 5.96 -0.91
CA LEU A 100 -6.71 4.85 -0.20
C LEU A 100 -6.94 3.65 -1.13
N GLY A 101 -7.42 3.88 -2.35
CA GLY A 101 -7.61 2.84 -3.36
C GLY A 101 -6.31 2.12 -3.73
N MET A 102 -5.21 2.87 -3.90
CA MET A 102 -3.88 2.31 -4.15
C MET A 102 -3.39 1.45 -2.98
N GLY A 103 -3.47 1.95 -1.74
CA GLY A 103 -3.03 1.19 -0.56
C GLY A 103 -3.83 -0.10 -0.36
N ILE A 104 -5.15 -0.06 -0.54
CA ILE A 104 -6.00 -1.25 -0.47
C ILE A 104 -5.64 -2.25 -1.58
N THR A 105 -5.39 -1.76 -2.79
CA THR A 105 -5.01 -2.60 -3.94
C THR A 105 -3.70 -3.32 -3.67
N GLN A 106 -2.67 -2.59 -3.22
CA GLN A 106 -1.37 -3.16 -2.92
C GLN A 106 -1.46 -4.23 -1.82
N LEU A 107 -2.11 -3.91 -0.69
CA LEU A 107 -2.28 -4.86 0.41
C LEU A 107 -3.04 -6.12 -0.02
N ARG A 108 -4.15 -5.95 -0.76
CA ARG A 108 -4.94 -7.08 -1.27
C ARG A 108 -4.09 -7.95 -2.20
N ASP A 109 -3.42 -7.34 -3.17
CA ASP A 109 -2.71 -8.08 -4.21
C ASP A 109 -1.50 -8.81 -3.62
N GLU A 110 -0.77 -8.21 -2.69
CA GLU A 110 0.33 -8.86 -1.95
C GLU A 110 -0.15 -10.08 -1.15
N ILE A 111 -1.24 -9.95 -0.40
CA ILE A 111 -1.82 -11.08 0.36
C ILE A 111 -2.26 -12.21 -0.58
N VAL A 112 -2.96 -11.86 -1.67
CA VAL A 112 -3.45 -12.87 -2.63
C VAL A 112 -2.30 -13.57 -3.34
N ASN A 113 -1.25 -12.84 -3.72
CA ASN A 113 -0.07 -13.43 -4.36
C ASN A 113 0.68 -14.34 -3.39
N ALA A 114 0.95 -13.89 -2.16
CA ALA A 114 1.59 -14.70 -1.13
C ALA A 114 0.81 -15.98 -0.82
N TRP A 115 -0.52 -15.89 -0.72
CA TRP A 115 -1.39 -17.07 -0.54
C TRP A 115 -1.25 -18.07 -1.69
N ARG A 116 -1.22 -17.59 -2.94
CA ARG A 116 -1.09 -18.45 -4.12
C ARG A 116 0.29 -19.10 -4.24
N GLU A 117 1.34 -18.35 -3.91
CA GLU A 117 2.73 -18.81 -3.93
C GLU A 117 3.03 -19.76 -2.75
N SER A 118 2.28 -19.67 -1.64
CA SER A 118 2.50 -20.51 -0.45
C SER A 118 2.42 -22.02 -0.71
N LYS A 119 1.77 -22.47 -1.80
CA LYS A 119 1.75 -23.89 -2.17
C LYS A 119 3.11 -24.41 -2.66
N ASP A 120 3.97 -23.50 -3.16
CA ASP A 120 5.24 -23.82 -3.80
C ASP A 120 6.43 -23.63 -2.86
N VAL A 121 6.19 -23.24 -1.60
CA VAL A 121 7.24 -23.09 -0.57
C VAL A 121 7.43 -24.37 0.24
N THR A 122 8.46 -24.35 1.09
CA THR A 122 8.68 -25.37 2.12
C THR A 122 8.44 -24.78 3.51
N ALA A 123 8.04 -25.62 4.47
CA ALA A 123 7.80 -25.23 5.86
C ALA A 123 8.23 -26.33 6.84
N GLY A 124 8.54 -25.96 8.09
CA GLY A 124 8.88 -26.90 9.17
C GLY A 124 10.35 -27.37 9.19
N TYR A 125 10.67 -28.28 10.11
CA TYR A 125 11.96 -28.99 10.14
C TYR A 125 11.74 -30.51 10.30
N PRO A 126 12.34 -31.35 9.44
CA PRO A 126 13.02 -30.95 8.19
C PRO A 126 12.05 -30.22 7.25
N LEU A 127 12.59 -29.42 6.31
CA LEU A 127 11.76 -28.66 5.37
C LEU A 127 10.85 -29.59 4.56
N LEU A 128 9.53 -29.36 4.67
CA LEU A 128 8.51 -30.11 3.94
C LEU A 128 7.93 -29.26 2.82
N SER A 129 7.78 -29.85 1.63
CA SER A 129 7.06 -29.24 0.51
C SER A 129 5.57 -29.09 0.83
N VAL A 130 5.05 -27.87 0.79
CA VAL A 130 3.61 -27.62 1.00
C VAL A 130 2.79 -28.35 -0.07
N ALA A 131 3.27 -28.39 -1.32
CA ALA A 131 2.62 -29.13 -2.40
C ALA A 131 2.53 -30.64 -2.12
N ASP A 132 3.58 -31.25 -1.55
CA ASP A 132 3.57 -32.69 -1.26
C ASP A 132 2.69 -33.04 -0.05
N VAL A 133 2.62 -32.13 0.94
CA VAL A 133 1.64 -32.22 2.04
C VAL A 133 0.21 -32.17 1.49
N LEU A 134 -0.11 -31.18 0.64
CA LEU A 134 -1.43 -31.04 0.03
C LEU A 134 -1.78 -32.24 -0.87
N ALA A 135 -0.78 -32.88 -1.48
CA ALA A 135 -0.94 -34.08 -2.29
C ALA A 135 -1.03 -35.38 -1.46
N GLY A 136 -0.91 -35.31 -0.13
CA GLY A 136 -0.93 -36.47 0.77
C GLY A 136 0.30 -37.38 0.66
N LYS A 137 1.40 -36.89 0.06
CA LYS A 137 2.66 -37.65 -0.03
C LYS A 137 3.50 -37.53 1.23
N VAL A 138 3.30 -36.47 2.01
CA VAL A 138 3.98 -36.19 3.27
C VAL A 138 2.91 -35.92 4.34
N GLU A 139 3.05 -36.57 5.49
CA GLU A 139 2.17 -36.35 6.63
C GLU A 139 2.66 -35.17 7.49
N LEU A 140 1.76 -34.23 7.78
CA LEU A 140 2.02 -33.18 8.76
C LEU A 140 1.83 -33.72 10.17
N THR A 141 2.88 -33.65 10.97
CA THR A 141 2.85 -33.98 12.40
C THR A 141 3.16 -32.74 13.24
N PRO A 142 2.76 -32.69 14.52
CA PRO A 142 3.20 -31.63 15.43
C PRO A 142 4.73 -31.48 15.45
N THR A 143 5.47 -32.59 15.40
CA THR A 143 6.94 -32.60 15.38
C THR A 143 7.52 -31.89 14.16
N THR A 144 6.89 -32.02 12.99
CA THR A 144 7.34 -31.36 11.75
C THR A 144 6.99 -29.87 11.68
N LEU A 145 6.08 -29.39 12.53
CA LEU A 145 5.62 -28.00 12.57
C LEU A 145 6.14 -27.18 13.76
N ALA A 146 6.60 -27.85 14.82
CA ALA A 146 6.88 -27.24 16.13
C ALA A 146 8.35 -27.27 16.57
N SER A 147 9.28 -27.53 15.67
CA SER A 147 10.72 -27.45 15.97
C SER A 147 11.21 -26.02 15.76
N ASP A 148 11.29 -25.28 16.87
CA ASP A 148 12.06 -24.04 17.00
C ASP A 148 13.56 -24.28 16.82
#